data_AF-A0A5C5AGZ4-F1
#
_entry.id   AF-A0A5C5AGZ4-F1
#
_cell.length_a   1.000
_cell.length_b   1.000
_cell.length_c   1.000
_cell.angle_alpha   90.00
_cell.angle_beta   90.00
_cell.angle_gamma   90.00
#
_symmetry.space_group_name_H-M   'P 1'
#
loop_
_entity.id
_entity.type
_entity.pdbx_description
1 polymer ?
#
loop_
_entity_poly.entity_id
_entity_poly.type
_entity_poly.pdbx_seq_one_letter_code
_entity_poly.pdbx_strand_id
1 'polypeptide(L)'
;MGKKKKDCLFHVDGFEEWMDQFCSDSCSNFSFPNQIHIDLCETEQEYILETDVPNVKEQNVVIKKMKTGLNICILHKNISLQRIIPLPDNIIYKKMLACLENGYLAIHISKNEVAHKHEEKVLFQIEN
;
A
#
# COMPACT_ATOMS: atom_id res chain seq x y z
N MET A 1 -13.12 19.20 33.07
CA MET A 1 -12.05 19.86 32.29
C MET A 1 -11.90 19.13 30.96
N GLY A 2 -12.45 19.70 29.89
CA GLY A 2 -12.38 19.13 28.55
C GLY A 2 -10.96 19.24 28.02
N LYS A 3 -10.34 18.10 27.71
CA LYS A 3 -9.10 18.06 26.93
C LYS A 3 -9.44 18.54 25.53
N LYS A 4 -9.02 19.74 25.17
CA LYS A 4 -9.02 20.19 23.76
C LYS A 4 -8.10 19.24 23.00
N LYS A 5 -8.68 18.32 22.23
CA LYS A 5 -7.96 17.60 21.18
C LYS A 5 -7.35 18.68 20.28
N LYS A 6 -6.04 18.60 20.06
CA LYS A 6 -5.38 19.41 19.04
C LYS A 6 -5.98 18.95 17.72
N ASP A 7 -6.67 19.84 17.02
CA ASP A 7 -7.09 19.60 15.64
C ASP A 7 -5.81 19.36 14.82
N CYS A 8 -5.53 18.09 14.53
CA CYS A 8 -4.55 17.74 13.52
C CYS A 8 -5.13 18.23 12.19
N LEU A 9 -4.42 19.17 11.55
CA LEU A 9 -4.88 19.92 10.36
C LEU A 9 -5.08 19.08 9.09
N PHE A 10 -5.00 17.76 9.18
CA PHE A 10 -5.20 16.83 8.08
C PHE A 10 -6.02 15.63 8.55
N HIS A 11 -7.26 15.87 9.00
CA HIS A 11 -8.20 14.78 9.26
C HIS A 11 -8.68 14.24 7.90
N VAL A 12 -8.07 13.16 7.45
CA VAL A 12 -8.68 12.31 6.44
C VAL A 12 -9.64 11.38 7.18
N ASP A 13 -10.94 11.52 6.93
CA ASP A 13 -11.95 10.61 7.48
C ASP A 13 -11.57 9.17 7.14
N GLY A 14 -11.41 8.31 8.17
CA GLY A 14 -11.01 6.92 8.00
C GLY A 14 -9.49 6.67 8.00
N PHE A 15 -8.64 7.69 8.13
CA PHE A 15 -7.17 7.51 8.11
C PHE A 15 -6.64 6.88 9.39
N GLU A 16 -7.15 7.27 10.55
CA GLU A 16 -6.77 6.64 11.82
C GLU A 16 -7.12 5.15 11.81
N GLU A 17 -8.34 4.80 11.37
CA GLU A 17 -8.77 3.41 11.19
C GLU A 17 -7.97 2.68 10.11
N TRP A 18 -7.55 3.39 9.06
CA TRP A 18 -6.70 2.84 8.02
C TRP A 18 -5.29 2.53 8.53
N MET A 19 -4.70 3.40 9.36
CA MET A 19 -3.39 3.19 9.98
C MET A 19 -3.39 2.00 10.95
N ASP A 20 -4.47 1.82 11.72
CA ASP A 20 -4.56 0.76 12.74
C ASP A 20 -4.34 -0.65 12.16
N GLN A 21 -4.66 -0.88 10.89
CA GLN A 21 -4.45 -2.19 10.24
C GLN A 21 -2.96 -2.56 10.07
N PHE A 22 -2.07 -1.56 10.05
CA PHE A 22 -0.62 -1.76 9.92
C PHE A 22 0.06 -1.84 11.29
N CYS A 23 -0.58 -1.29 12.32
CA CYS A 23 -0.08 -1.34 13.71
C CYS A 23 -0.44 -2.64 14.45
N SER A 24 -1.42 -3.41 13.95
CA SER A 24 -2.01 -4.55 14.66
C SER A 24 -1.34 -5.91 14.34
N ASP A 25 -0.34 -5.94 13.46
CA ASP A 25 0.42 -7.15 13.15
C ASP A 25 1.39 -7.47 14.31
N SER A 26 0.89 -8.25 15.27
CA SER A 26 1.64 -8.77 16.42
C SER A 26 2.93 -9.48 15.99
N CYS A 27 4.01 -9.22 16.71
CA CYS A 27 5.39 -9.66 16.48
C CYS A 27 5.57 -11.20 16.46
N SER A 28 5.08 -11.90 15.42
CA SER A 28 5.24 -13.36 15.27
C SER A 28 5.71 -13.73 13.87
N ASN A 29 7.00 -14.04 13.68
CA ASN A 29 7.59 -14.78 12.53
C ASN A 29 6.99 -14.53 11.13
N PHE A 30 6.53 -13.30 10.84
CA PHE A 30 5.92 -12.92 9.56
C PHE A 30 7.00 -12.45 8.61
N SER A 31 7.88 -13.36 8.20
CA SER A 31 8.91 -13.05 7.22
C SER A 31 8.56 -13.64 5.87
N PHE A 32 8.82 -12.87 4.82
CA PHE A 32 8.80 -13.36 3.46
C PHE A 32 9.70 -14.62 3.36
N PRO A 33 9.27 -15.72 2.71
CA PRO A 33 8.13 -15.82 1.80
C PRO A 33 6.85 -16.40 2.44
N ASN A 34 6.70 -16.41 3.76
CA ASN A 34 5.51 -17.00 4.39
C ASN A 34 4.35 -16.02 4.52
N GLN A 35 4.66 -14.72 4.65
CA GLN A 35 3.70 -13.63 4.68
C GLN A 35 4.32 -12.37 4.05
N ILE A 36 3.46 -11.47 3.57
CA ILE A 36 3.84 -10.12 3.14
C ILE A 36 3.53 -9.18 4.30
N HIS A 37 4.58 -8.65 4.94
CA HIS A 37 4.46 -7.54 5.89
C HIS A 37 4.41 -6.24 5.09
N ILE A 38 3.48 -5.34 5.40
CA ILE A 38 3.35 -4.08 4.68
C ILE A 38 3.40 -2.95 5.69
N ASP A 39 4.33 -2.03 5.48
CA ASP A 39 4.42 -0.79 6.22
C ASP A 39 3.69 0.32 5.47
N LEU A 40 3.08 1.23 6.22
CA LEU A 40 2.48 2.46 5.69
C LEU A 40 3.32 3.66 6.14
N CYS A 41 3.85 4.38 5.17
CA CYS A 41 4.51 5.66 5.37
C CYS A 41 3.66 6.79 4.78
N GLU A 42 3.55 7.91 5.48
CA GLU A 42 2.87 9.11 5.00
C GLU A 42 3.89 10.23 4.79
N THR A 43 3.85 10.83 3.60
CA THR A 43 4.61 12.06 3.27
C THR A 43 3.65 13.21 2.99
N GLU A 44 4.16 14.40 2.70
CA GLU A 44 3.31 15.53 2.30
C GLU A 44 2.55 15.28 0.99
N GLN A 45 3.15 14.52 0.06
CA GLN A 45 2.63 14.36 -1.31
C GLN A 45 1.95 13.01 -1.53
N GLU A 46 2.34 11.99 -0.79
CA GLU A 46 1.98 10.59 -1.06
C GLU A 46 1.78 9.79 0.22
N TYR A 47 0.98 8.72 0.12
CA TYR A 47 1.07 7.57 1.00
C TYR A 47 1.88 6.49 0.31
N ILE A 48 2.76 5.81 1.03
CA ILE A 48 3.66 4.80 0.48
C ILE A 48 3.42 3.51 1.25
N LEU A 49 3.04 2.46 0.53
CA LEU A 49 2.94 1.10 1.07
C LEU A 49 4.19 0.33 0.67
N GLU A 50 4.94 -0.18 1.65
CA GLU A 50 6.27 -0.75 1.42
C GLU A 50 6.35 -2.18 1.96
N THR A 51 7.08 -3.05 1.26
CA THR A 51 7.29 -4.44 1.69
C THR A 51 8.58 -5.05 1.16
N ASP A 52 9.24 -5.84 2.02
CA ASP A 52 10.42 -6.63 1.67
C ASP A 52 10.04 -7.88 0.84
N VAL A 53 10.53 -7.93 -0.39
CA VAL A 53 10.26 -9.00 -1.37
C VAL A 53 11.54 -9.42 -2.11
N PRO A 54 12.53 -9.97 -1.40
CA PRO A 54 13.84 -10.28 -1.98
C PRO A 54 13.74 -11.31 -3.11
N ASN A 55 14.51 -11.08 -4.18
CA ASN A 55 14.57 -11.94 -5.37
C ASN A 55 13.24 -12.08 -6.14
N VAL A 56 12.35 -11.10 -6.02
CA VAL A 56 11.13 -10.96 -6.84
C VAL A 56 11.42 -10.00 -7.99
N LYS A 57 10.82 -10.23 -9.16
CA LYS A 57 10.86 -9.30 -10.31
C LYS A 57 9.47 -8.73 -10.56
N GLU A 58 9.37 -7.61 -11.28
CA GLU A 58 8.08 -6.94 -11.54
C GLU A 58 7.05 -7.88 -12.19
N GLN A 59 7.48 -8.73 -13.12
CA GLN A 59 6.62 -9.74 -13.77
C GLN A 59 5.99 -10.75 -12.79
N ASN A 60 6.54 -10.87 -11.58
CA ASN A 60 6.05 -11.74 -10.52
C ASN A 60 5.08 -11.03 -9.57
N VAL A 61 4.89 -9.72 -9.72
CA VAL A 61 4.04 -8.89 -8.87
C VAL A 61 2.83 -8.41 -9.67
N VAL A 62 1.65 -8.58 -9.10
CA VAL A 62 0.39 -8.09 -9.66
C VAL A 62 -0.34 -7.30 -8.61
N ILE A 63 -0.53 -6.01 -8.86
CA ILE A 63 -1.25 -5.10 -7.97
C ILE A 63 -2.52 -4.64 -8.66
N LYS A 64 -3.67 -4.93 -8.06
CA LYS A 64 -5.00 -4.60 -8.59
C LYS A 64 -5.74 -3.66 -7.67
N LYS A 65 -6.34 -2.62 -8.24
CA LYS A 65 -7.34 -1.79 -7.56
C LYS A 65 -8.65 -2.55 -7.52
N MET A 66 -9.25 -2.60 -6.33
CA MET A 66 -10.56 -3.15 -6.06
C MET A 66 -11.50 -2.02 -5.63
N LYS A 67 -12.80 -2.29 -5.64
CA LYS A 67 -13.81 -1.33 -5.16
C LYS A 67 -13.64 -0.92 -3.69
N THR A 68 -12.92 -1.72 -2.91
CA THR A 68 -12.76 -1.54 -1.46
C THR A 68 -11.29 -1.44 -1.03
N GLY A 69 -10.33 -1.41 -1.97
CA GLY A 69 -8.91 -1.43 -1.60
C GLY A 69 -7.95 -1.88 -2.69
N LEU A 70 -6.80 -2.40 -2.26
CA LEU A 70 -5.76 -2.96 -3.11
C LEU A 70 -5.58 -4.45 -2.86
N ASN A 71 -5.34 -5.21 -3.93
CA ASN A 71 -4.93 -6.61 -3.86
C ASN A 71 -3.53 -6.75 -4.45
N ILE A 72 -2.58 -7.17 -3.62
CA ILE A 72 -1.19 -7.38 -3.98
C ILE A 72 -0.95 -8.88 -4.02
N CYS A 73 -0.60 -9.39 -5.19
CA CYS A 73 -0.24 -10.79 -5.41
C CYS A 73 1.23 -10.88 -5.82
N ILE A 74 1.99 -11.75 -5.16
CA ILE A 74 3.43 -11.96 -5.42
C ILE A 74 3.69 -13.44 -5.62
N LEU A 75 4.23 -13.79 -6.79
CA LEU A 75 4.64 -15.16 -7.11
C LEU A 75 6.13 -15.36 -6.81
N HIS A 76 6.46 -16.19 -5.84
CA HIS A 76 7.84 -16.49 -5.47
C HIS A 76 8.07 -18.00 -5.35
N LYS A 77 8.99 -18.55 -6.15
CA LYS A 77 9.40 -19.98 -6.12
C LYS A 77 8.20 -20.96 -6.02
N ASN A 78 7.19 -20.76 -6.88
CA ASN A 78 5.94 -21.53 -6.95
C ASN A 78 4.95 -21.33 -5.79
N ILE A 79 5.22 -20.39 -4.88
CA ILE A 79 4.29 -19.95 -3.83
C ILE A 79 3.66 -18.64 -4.28
N SER A 80 2.33 -18.53 -4.18
CA SER A 80 1.60 -17.28 -4.40
C SER A 80 1.25 -16.68 -3.06
N LEU A 81 1.76 -15.48 -2.78
CA LEU A 81 1.41 -14.69 -1.62
C LEU A 81 0.40 -13.63 -2.02
N GLN A 82 -0.59 -13.40 -1.15
CA GLN A 82 -1.64 -12.42 -1.40
C GLN A 82 -1.86 -11.58 -0.14
N ARG A 83 -1.94 -10.26 -0.31
CA ARG A 83 -2.35 -9.33 0.73
C ARG A 83 -3.42 -8.40 0.17
N ILE A 84 -4.54 -8.31 0.87
CA ILE A 84 -5.61 -7.36 0.58
C ILE A 84 -5.51 -6.23 1.60
N ILE A 85 -5.46 -5.00 1.11
CA ILE A 85 -5.38 -3.79 1.92
C ILE A 85 -6.67 -2.99 1.67
N PRO A 86 -7.61 -2.96 2.63
CA PRO A 86 -8.69 -2.00 2.60
C PRO A 86 -8.15 -0.58 2.50
N LEU A 87 -8.72 0.22 1.59
CA LEU A 87 -8.39 1.64 1.43
C LEU A 87 -9.63 2.49 1.72
N PRO A 88 -9.47 3.66 2.37
CA PRO A 88 -10.51 4.67 2.46
C PRO A 88 -11.02 5.11 1.08
N ASP A 89 -12.29 5.48 0.98
CA ASP A 89 -12.94 5.89 -0.27
C ASP A 89 -12.23 7.05 -0.97
N ASN A 90 -11.67 7.98 -0.19
CA ASN A 90 -10.93 9.12 -0.70
C ASN A 90 -9.51 8.77 -1.21
N ILE A 91 -9.01 7.57 -0.93
CA ILE A 91 -7.71 7.04 -1.36
C ILE A 91 -7.87 6.07 -2.55
N ILE A 92 -8.94 5.28 -2.60
CA ILE A 92 -9.20 4.27 -3.65
C ILE A 92 -9.04 4.81 -5.07
N TYR A 93 -9.50 6.04 -5.31
CA TYR A 93 -9.51 6.65 -6.64
C TYR A 93 -8.24 7.43 -6.96
N LYS A 94 -7.24 7.44 -6.06
CA LYS A 94 -5.99 8.15 -6.28
C LYS A 94 -5.12 7.44 -7.30
N LYS A 95 -4.28 8.21 -7.98
CA LYS A 95 -3.25 7.67 -8.87
C LYS A 95 -2.26 6.87 -8.04
N MET A 96 -1.90 5.70 -8.53
CA MET A 96 -0.98 4.80 -7.84
C MET A 96 0.07 4.30 -8.82
N LEU A 97 1.32 4.23 -8.35
CA LEU A 97 2.44 3.69 -9.11
C LEU A 97 3.24 2.76 -8.22
N ALA A 98 3.77 1.68 -8.78
CA ALA A 98 4.61 0.73 -8.07
C ALA A 98 6.09 0.94 -8.47
N CYS A 99 7.00 0.70 -7.54
CA CYS A 99 8.43 0.62 -7.80
C CYS A 99 8.95 -0.66 -7.14
N LEU A 100 9.80 -1.41 -7.83
CA LEU A 100 10.46 -2.60 -7.28
C LEU A 100 11.96 -2.47 -7.48
N GLU A 101 12.67 -2.11 -6.43
CA GLU A 101 14.11 -1.88 -6.47
C GLU A 101 14.80 -2.63 -5.34
N ASN A 102 15.92 -3.31 -5.62
CA ASN A 102 16.77 -3.97 -4.62
C ASN A 102 16.04 -4.94 -3.66
N GLY A 103 14.92 -5.53 -4.10
CA GLY A 103 14.11 -6.43 -3.27
C GLY A 103 13.07 -5.72 -2.39
N TYR A 104 12.81 -4.44 -2.63
CA TYR A 104 11.79 -3.64 -1.96
C TYR A 104 10.70 -3.25 -2.95
N LEU A 105 9.44 -3.59 -2.63
CA LEU A 105 8.28 -3.13 -3.37
C LEU A 105 7.67 -1.93 -2.65
N ALA A 106 7.61 -0.79 -3.33
CA ALA A 106 6.90 0.39 -2.88
C ALA A 106 5.69 0.66 -3.79
N ILE A 107 4.55 0.99 -3.20
CA ILE A 107 3.35 1.45 -3.92
C ILE A 107 3.08 2.88 -3.46
N HIS A 108 3.34 3.82 -4.37
CA HIS A 108 3.13 5.25 -4.18
C HIS A 108 1.69 5.60 -4.51
N ILE A 109 0.98 6.22 -3.58
CA ILE A 109 -0.40 6.67 -3.72
C ILE A 109 -0.42 8.19 -3.61
N SER A 110 -0.71 8.88 -4.71
CA SER A 110 -0.72 10.34 -4.74
C SER A 110 -1.85 10.92 -3.89
N LYS A 111 -1.56 11.93 -3.07
CA LYS A 111 -2.63 12.68 -2.37
C LYS A 111 -3.34 13.67 -3.29
N ASN A 112 -2.67 14.11 -4.35
CA ASN A 112 -3.13 15.21 -5.20
C ASN A 112 -3.67 14.74 -6.56
N GLU A 113 -3.16 13.62 -7.08
CA GLU A 113 -3.57 13.09 -8.40
C GLU A 113 -4.64 12.01 -8.27
N VAL A 114 -5.60 12.03 -9.20
CA VAL A 114 -6.68 11.05 -9.31
C VAL A 114 -6.35 10.09 -10.46
N ALA A 115 -6.65 8.81 -10.28
CA ALA A 115 -6.47 7.79 -11.31
C ALA A 115 -7.44 7.98 -12.47
N HIS A 116 -7.12 7.39 -13.61
CA HIS A 116 -8.08 7.30 -14.71
C HIS A 116 -9.23 6.36 -14.34
N LYS A 117 -10.46 6.66 -14.79
CA LYS A 117 -11.71 5.95 -14.42
C LYS A 117 -11.71 4.42 -14.65
N HIS A 118 -10.80 3.89 -15.46
CA HIS A 118 -10.72 2.47 -15.82
C HIS A 118 -9.37 1.84 -15.46
N GLU A 119 -8.57 2.50 -14.62
CA GLU A 119 -7.28 2.00 -14.18
C GLU A 119 -7.49 0.95 -13.06
N GLU A 120 -7.58 -0.32 -13.46
CA GLU A 120 -7.78 -1.44 -12.52
C GLU A 120 -6.46 -2.04 -12.01
N LYS A 121 -5.33 -1.68 -12.63
CA LYS A 121 -4.00 -2.18 -12.27
C LYS A 121 -3.06 -1.03 -11.96
N VAL A 122 -2.26 -1.20 -10.92
CA VAL A 122 -1.16 -0.29 -10.62
C VAL A 122 0.01 -0.65 -11.54
N LEU A 123 0.54 0.35 -12.24
CA LEU A 123 1.66 0.19 -13.16
C LEU A 123 2.98 0.43 -12.43
N PHE A 124 4.03 -0.27 -12.87
CA PHE A 124 5.39 0.01 -12.42
C PHE A 124 5.91 1.31 -13.03
N GLN A 125 6.62 2.11 -12.24
CA GLN A 125 7.31 3.30 -12.73
C GLN A 125 8.40 2.86 -13.71
N ILE A 126 8.39 3.44 -14.90
CA ILE A 126 9.46 3.22 -15.87
C ILE A 126 10.61 4.12 -15.43
N GLU A 127 11.72 3.54 -14.99
CA GLU A 127 12.98 4.27 -14.86
C GLU A 127 13.42 4.74 -16.26
N ASN A 128 13.59 6.06 -16.43
CA ASN A 128 14.16 6.66 -17.64
C ASN A 128 15.67 6.77 -17.52
#